data_AF-A0A3D1MW13-F1
#
_entry.id   AF-A0A3D1MW13-F1
#
_cell.length_a   1.000
_cell.length_b   1.000
_cell.length_c   1.000
_cell.angle_alpha   90.00
_cell.angle_beta   90.00
_cell.angle_gamma   90.00
#
_symmetry.space_group_name_H-M   'P 1'
#
loop_
_entity.id
_entity.type
_entity.pdbx_description
1 polymer ?
#
loop_
_entity_poly.entity_id
_entity_poly.type
_entity_poly.pdbx_seq_one_letter_code
_entity_poly.pdbx_strand_id
1 'polypeptide(L)' 'MQCESGESVILWFQWKQLLNIKAFLDNNTYQKGIVVTQEEIESIKLTGDSFHPEWNYTIAP' A
#
# COMPACT_ATOMS: atom_id res chain seq x y z
N MET A 1 20.20 18.83 41.89
CA MET A 1 19.56 18.66 43.21
C MET A 1 18.07 18.51 42.93
N GLN A 2 17.42 17.36 43.04
CA GLN A 2 17.77 16.09 43.68
C GLN A 2 18.42 15.05 42.75
N CYS A 3 19.29 14.23 43.34
CA CYS A 3 19.73 12.94 42.81
C CYS A 3 18.89 11.86 43.51
N GLU A 4 18.24 10.98 42.75
CA GLU A 4 17.82 9.68 43.25
C GLU A 4 18.53 8.60 42.43
N SER A 5 19.16 7.72 43.19
CA SER A 5 20.02 6.62 42.79
C SER A 5 19.25 5.53 42.05
N GLY A 6 19.85 5.03 40.97
CA GLY A 6 19.73 3.63 40.57
C GLY A 6 18.34 3.18 40.12
N GLU A 7 18.08 3.25 38.83
CA GLU A 7 17.70 2.11 37.99
C GLU A 7 17.44 2.63 36.58
N SER A 8 18.19 2.11 35.62
CA SER A 8 18.02 2.42 34.20
C SER A 8 16.76 1.71 33.72
N VAL A 9 15.59 2.33 33.91
CA VAL A 9 14.35 1.86 33.27
C VAL A 9 14.35 2.43 31.86
N ILE A 10 15.15 1.82 30.97
CA ILE A 10 15.01 2.00 29.54
C ILE A 10 13.72 1.27 29.16
N LEU A 11 12.64 2.03 28.94
CA LEU A 11 11.39 1.53 28.38
C LEU A 11 11.68 0.98 26.97
N TRP A 12 11.71 -0.35 26.86
CA TRP A 12 11.80 -1.06 25.59
C TRP A 12 10.48 -0.93 24.81
N PHE A 13 10.33 0.10 23.98
CA PHE A 13 9.33 0.06 22.91
C PHE A 13 9.88 -0.75 21.73
N GLN A 14 9.59 -2.05 21.67
CA GLN A 14 9.88 -2.89 20.49
C GLN A 14 8.77 -2.76 19.44
N TRP A 15 8.97 -1.88 18.46
CA TRP A 15 8.21 -1.91 17.21
C TRP A 15 8.82 -2.97 16.29
N LYS A 16 8.19 -4.15 16.20
CA LYS A 16 8.82 -5.37 15.66
C LYS A 16 8.78 -5.52 14.13
N GLN A 17 8.17 -4.63 13.36
CA GLN A 17 8.15 -4.77 11.89
C GLN A 17 8.28 -3.42 11.20
N LEU A 18 9.50 -3.11 10.75
CA LEU A 18 9.74 -2.03 9.80
C LEU A 18 9.64 -2.63 8.39
N LEU A 19 8.69 -2.14 7.60
CA LEU A 19 8.62 -2.46 6.18
C LEU A 19 9.82 -1.80 5.49
N ASN A 20 10.76 -2.61 4.99
CA ASN A 20 11.83 -2.10 4.13
C ASN A 20 11.24 -1.80 2.74
N ILE A 21 10.80 -0.56 2.53
CA ILE A 21 10.25 -0.11 1.27
C ILE A 21 11.41 0.14 0.29
N LYS A 22 11.35 -0.48 -0.88
CA LYS A 22 12.19 -0.13 -2.02
C LYS A 22 11.35 0.67 -3.01
N ALA A 23 11.78 1.88 -3.35
CA ALA A 23 11.17 2.70 -4.37
C ALA A 23 12.25 3.15 -5.36
N PHE A 24 11.89 3.22 -6.64
CA PHE A 24 12.78 3.63 -7.72
C PHE A 24 12.05 4.63 -8.62
N LEU A 25 12.82 5.49 -9.28
CA LEU A 25 12.26 6.39 -10.30
C LEU A 25 11.86 5.56 -11.52
N ASP A 26 10.58 5.62 -11.86
CA ASP A 26 10.08 5.12 -13.13
C ASP A 26 10.16 6.22 -14.19
N ASN A 27 11.01 6.04 -15.19
CA ASN A 27 11.19 6.97 -16.31
C ASN A 27 10.33 6.59 -17.53
N ASN A 28 9.44 5.61 -17.41
CA ASN A 28 8.57 5.22 -18.51
C ASN A 28 7.58 6.33 -18.85
N THR A 29 7.33 6.51 -20.14
CA THR A 29 6.30 7.41 -20.63
C THR A 29 4.98 6.66 -20.73
N TYR A 30 4.02 7.02 -19.88
CA TYR A 30 2.68 6.47 -19.92
C TYR A 30 1.75 7.39 -20.71
N GLN A 31 0.95 6.81 -21.59
CA GLN A 31 -0.11 7.54 -22.26
C GLN A 31 -1.16 7.97 -21.23
N LYS A 32 -1.59 9.23 -21.32
CA LYS A 32 -2.61 9.75 -20.42
C LYS A 32 -3.99 9.33 -20.90
N GLY A 33 -4.77 8.77 -19.98
CA GLY A 33 -6.23 8.68 -20.06
C GLY A 33 -6.76 8.03 -21.34
N ILE A 34 -6.73 6.71 -21.40
CA ILE A 34 -7.50 5.97 -22.40
C ILE A 34 -8.96 5.97 -21.92
N VAL A 35 -9.83 6.65 -22.66
CA VAL A 35 -11.28 6.61 -22.39
C VAL A 35 -11.83 5.37 -23.07
N VAL A 36 -12.41 4.49 -22.26
CA VAL A 36 -13.10 3.27 -22.71
C VAL A 36 -14.58 3.41 -22.43
N THR A 37 -15.41 2.77 -23.24
CA THR A 37 -16.86 2.79 -23.05
C THR A 37 -17.27 1.88 -21.89
N GLN A 38 -18.51 2.05 -21.43
CA GLN A 38 -19.07 1.21 -20.39
C GLN A 38 -19.17 -0.25 -20.86
N GLU A 39 -19.55 -0.46 -22.11
CA GLU A 39 -19.66 -1.79 -22.74
C GLU A 39 -18.31 -2.50 -22.80
N GLU A 40 -17.22 -1.76 -23.08
CA GLU A 40 -15.87 -2.30 -23.08
C GLU A 40 -15.47 -2.79 -21.69
N ILE A 41 -15.75 -2.02 -20.63
CA ILE A 41 -15.48 -2.42 -19.25
C ILE A 41 -16.32 -3.64 -18.84
N GLU A 42 -17.60 -3.65 -19.19
CA GLU A 42 -18.51 -4.78 -18.88
C GLU A 42 -18.12 -6.08 -19.59
N SER A 43 -17.42 -5.99 -20.71
CA SER A 43 -16.90 -7.15 -21.43
C SER A 43 -15.72 -7.83 -20.73
N ILE A 44 -15.07 -7.15 -19.77
CA ILE A 44 -13.92 -7.66 -19.04
C ILE A 44 -14.39 -8.59 -17.91
N LYS A 45 -13.71 -9.72 -17.74
CA LYS A 45 -13.90 -10.63 -16.59
C LYS A 45 -13.27 -10.04 -15.32
N LEU A 46 -13.83 -8.94 -14.84
CA LEU A 46 -13.36 -8.23 -13.66
C LEU A 46 -14.15 -8.67 -12.42
N THR A 47 -13.44 -9.04 -11.35
CA THR A 47 -14.03 -9.41 -10.06
C THR A 47 -13.44 -8.54 -8.97
N GLY A 48 -14.27 -7.76 -8.29
CA GLY A 48 -13.86 -6.91 -7.17
C GLY A 48 -13.62 -7.70 -5.89
N ASP A 49 -12.66 -7.26 -5.08
CA ASP A 49 -12.41 -7.78 -3.74
C ASP A 49 -13.49 -7.31 -2.74
N SER A 50 -13.68 -8.07 -1.67
CA SER A 50 -14.55 -7.69 -0.54
C SER A 50 -14.16 -6.37 0.13
N PHE A 51 -12.88 -6.01 0.08
CA PHE A 51 -12.35 -4.79 0.66
C PHE A 51 -11.97 -3.80 -0.46
N HIS A 52 -12.81 -2.78 -0.66
CA HIS A 52 -12.66 -1.77 -1.71
C HIS A 52 -12.59 -2.35 -3.14
N PRO A 53 -13.68 -2.96 -3.65
CA PRO A 53 -13.75 -3.54 -5.00
C PRO A 53 -13.46 -2.53 -6.11
N GLU A 54 -13.65 -1.24 -5.84
CA GLU A 54 -13.36 -0.14 -6.78
C GLU A 54 -11.87 0.04 -7.06
N TRP A 55 -11.00 -0.40 -6.15
CA TRP A 55 -9.54 -0.30 -6.30
C TRP A 55 -8.89 -1.68 -6.40
N ASN A 56 -9.42 -2.66 -5.67
CA ASN A 56 -8.89 -4.00 -5.56
C ASN A 56 -9.75 -4.95 -6.38
N TYR A 57 -9.25 -5.35 -7.54
CA TYR A 57 -9.95 -6.25 -8.44
C TYR A 57 -8.99 -7.24 -9.12
N THR A 58 -9.55 -8.35 -9.58
CA THR A 58 -8.87 -9.37 -10.37
C THR A 58 -9.43 -9.37 -11.78
N ILE A 59 -8.54 -9.43 -12.78
CA ILE A 59 -8.90 -9.64 -14.18
C ILE A 59 -8.48 -11.06 -14.56
N ALA A 60 -9.44 -11.88 -15.00
CA ALA A 60 -9.18 -13.26 -15.43
C ALA A 60 -9.05 -13.38 -16.97
N PRO A 61 -8.30 -14.36 -17.49
CA PRO A 61 -8.28 -14.71 -18.92
C PRO A 61 -9.68 -15.07 -19.45
#